data_AF-A0A7J4NR90-F1
#
_entry.id   AF-A0A7J4NR90-F1
#
_cell.length_a   1.000
_cell.length_b   1.000
_cell.length_c   1.000
_cell.angle_alpha   90.00
_cell.angle_beta   90.00
_cell.angle_gamma   90.00
#
_symmetry.space_group_name_H-M   'P 1'
#
loop_
_entity.id
_entity.type
_entity.pdbx_description
1 polymer ?
#
loop_
_entity_poly.entity_id
_entity_poly.type
_entity_poly.pdbx_seq_one_letter_code
_entity_poly.pdbx_strand_id
1 'polypeptide(L)'
;MNMRPMLLSLLLICSTCVGCLSDNSNSEGVTLIVHFEETNGTIVESYVDGNLDSTTGATIRFDFSNTVSENQLVAFGVDLSNDEADLVIHPNEGSIINVEFTEHGIHDLVAYAEDERGYRVHLPIVIRMDLRMDWTDTDTYNPSPLIIDPIPLNEGTSAASIFIDSTVENPNLIENIGGGRDVEITWRLVDQQEDACQNRDEVVSEGETVRWQTIHFNTFEIHELRVDYNEGQDLIDVHQTVIIQYPQLESVPNPEY
;
A
#
# COMPACT_ATOMS: atom_id res chain seq x y z
N MET A 1 57.61 33.34 -60.16
CA MET A 1 57.27 31.91 -59.99
C MET A 1 56.74 31.74 -58.57
N ASN A 2 55.58 31.10 -58.44
CA ASN A 2 54.89 30.62 -57.24
C ASN A 2 54.19 31.68 -56.36
N MET A 3 52.85 31.79 -56.42
CA MET A 3 51.79 31.00 -55.75
C MET A 3 51.59 31.35 -54.25
N ARG A 4 50.56 32.19 -54.02
CA ARG A 4 49.76 32.35 -52.79
C ARG A 4 49.09 31.00 -52.43
N PRO A 5 48.74 30.72 -51.15
CA PRO A 5 47.47 31.24 -50.57
C PRO A 5 47.61 31.65 -49.08
N MET A 6 47.03 32.75 -48.62
CA MET A 6 45.58 32.96 -48.42
C MET A 6 44.98 31.90 -47.48
N LEU A 7 45.13 32.06 -46.16
CA LEU A 7 44.18 31.52 -45.18
C LEU A 7 44.45 32.05 -43.75
N LEU A 8 44.15 33.31 -43.46
CA LEU A 8 44.07 33.75 -42.05
C LEU A 8 43.24 35.03 -41.88
N SER A 9 42.02 35.10 -42.41
CA SER A 9 41.16 36.29 -42.23
C SER A 9 39.65 36.02 -42.33
N LEU A 10 39.16 34.82 -41.98
CA LEU A 10 37.72 34.56 -42.04
C LEU A 10 37.25 33.65 -40.90
N LEU A 11 37.12 34.20 -39.70
CA LEU A 11 36.40 33.54 -38.61
C LEU A 11 35.96 34.52 -37.52
N LEU A 12 35.26 35.58 -37.90
CA LEU A 12 34.56 36.43 -36.93
C LEU A 12 33.51 37.27 -37.66
N ILE A 13 32.33 36.70 -37.91
CA ILE A 13 31.00 37.34 -38.02
C ILE A 13 30.00 36.17 -38.12
N CYS A 14 29.44 35.75 -36.99
CA CYS A 14 28.18 35.01 -36.88
C CYS A 14 27.66 35.21 -35.45
N SER A 15 27.51 36.47 -35.06
CA SER A 15 26.70 36.87 -33.93
C SER A 15 25.35 37.30 -34.47
N THR A 16 24.31 37.00 -33.68
CA THR A 16 22.91 37.42 -33.80
C THR A 16 22.07 36.69 -34.85
N CYS A 17 21.51 35.55 -34.45
CA CYS A 17 20.08 35.23 -34.56
C CYS A 17 19.80 33.91 -33.81
N VAL A 18 20.04 33.91 -32.49
CA VAL A 18 19.28 32.99 -31.62
C VAL A 18 17.99 33.72 -31.33
N GLY A 19 17.03 33.55 -32.23
CA GLY A 19 15.64 33.87 -31.92
C GLY A 19 15.25 32.97 -30.77
N CYS A 20 15.08 33.56 -29.60
CA CYS A 20 14.27 32.97 -28.55
C CYS A 20 12.86 32.86 -29.14
N LEU A 21 12.53 31.73 -29.76
CA LEU A 21 11.14 31.35 -29.94
C LEU A 21 10.66 31.11 -28.51
N SER A 22 10.09 32.15 -27.91
CA SER A 22 9.14 31.94 -26.83
C SER A 22 8.04 31.10 -27.45
N ASP A 23 8.06 29.81 -27.18
CA ASP A 23 6.91 28.95 -27.42
C ASP A 23 5.87 29.36 -26.37
N ASN A 24 5.26 30.52 -26.61
CA ASN A 24 4.02 30.91 -25.98
C ASN A 24 2.91 30.26 -26.82
N SER A 25 2.93 28.93 -26.88
CA SER A 25 1.71 28.19 -27.13
C SER A 25 0.80 28.56 -25.97
N ASN A 26 -0.12 29.51 -26.22
CA ASN A 26 -1.39 29.46 -25.50
C ASN A 26 -1.87 28.03 -25.69
N SER A 27 -1.80 27.23 -24.63
CA SER A 27 -2.24 25.85 -24.68
C SER A 27 -3.75 25.90 -24.84
N GLU A 28 -4.23 25.89 -26.08
CA GLU A 28 -5.61 25.52 -26.35
C GLU A 28 -5.80 24.12 -25.74
N GLY A 29 -6.48 24.02 -24.60
CA GLY A 29 -6.61 22.75 -23.91
C GLY A 29 -7.06 22.83 -22.46
N VAL A 30 -7.16 21.64 -21.89
CA VAL A 30 -7.49 21.41 -20.49
C VAL A 30 -6.25 21.66 -19.62
N THR A 31 -6.38 22.51 -18.61
CA THR A 31 -5.42 22.61 -17.49
C THR A 31 -5.93 21.71 -16.36
N LEU A 32 -5.39 20.50 -16.31
CA LEU A 32 -5.74 19.50 -15.30
C LEU A 32 -5.11 19.84 -13.95
N ILE A 33 -5.95 20.00 -12.93
CA ILE A 33 -5.55 20.19 -11.53
C ILE A 33 -6.35 19.21 -10.69
N VAL A 34 -5.65 18.24 -10.10
CA VAL A 34 -6.21 17.22 -9.23
C VAL A 34 -5.56 17.33 -7.85
N HIS A 35 -6.37 17.52 -6.82
CA HIS A 35 -5.94 17.50 -5.43
C HIS A 35 -6.25 16.16 -4.77
N PHE A 36 -5.32 15.67 -3.96
CA PHE A 36 -5.45 14.47 -3.17
C PHE A 36 -4.61 14.64 -1.90
N GLU A 37 -5.23 14.41 -0.75
CA GLU A 37 -4.61 14.62 0.57
C GLU A 37 -3.71 13.46 0.98
N GLU A 38 -4.08 12.26 0.55
CA GLU A 38 -3.41 11.00 0.89
C GLU A 38 -3.06 10.26 -0.40
N THR A 39 -1.90 9.61 -0.39
CA THR A 39 -1.45 8.68 -1.44
C THR A 39 -1.09 7.32 -0.89
N ASN A 40 -1.42 7.08 0.38
CA ASN A 40 -1.28 5.79 1.01
C ASN A 40 -2.48 5.47 1.89
N GLY A 41 -2.65 4.19 2.18
CA GLY A 41 -3.70 3.68 3.04
C GLY A 41 -3.34 2.31 3.59
N THR A 42 -4.21 1.77 4.42
CA THR A 42 -4.05 0.44 4.99
C THR A 42 -5.36 -0.33 4.84
N ILE A 43 -5.28 -1.46 4.15
CA ILE A 43 -6.34 -2.47 4.13
C ILE A 43 -6.28 -3.22 5.46
N VAL A 44 -7.42 -3.41 6.11
CA VAL A 44 -7.48 -4.09 7.40
C VAL A 44 -8.31 -5.35 7.28
N GLU A 45 -7.72 -6.49 7.61
CA GLU A 45 -8.40 -7.77 7.75
C GLU A 45 -8.50 -8.15 9.23
N SER A 46 -9.67 -8.64 9.63
CA SER A 46 -9.91 -9.16 10.97
C SER A 46 -10.19 -10.66 10.91
N TYR A 47 -9.50 -11.42 11.75
CA TYR A 47 -9.63 -12.86 11.85
C TYR A 47 -10.01 -13.27 13.27
N VAL A 48 -10.94 -14.20 13.38
CA VAL A 48 -11.38 -14.80 14.65
C VAL A 48 -11.32 -16.32 14.51
N ASP A 49 -10.61 -16.96 15.43
CA ASP A 49 -10.44 -18.41 15.50
C ASP A 49 -9.95 -19.01 14.16
N GLY A 50 -9.00 -18.32 13.52
CA GLY A 50 -8.44 -18.71 12.21
C GLY A 50 -9.29 -18.40 10.99
N ASN A 51 -10.48 -17.83 11.14
CA ASN A 51 -11.37 -17.49 10.03
C ASN A 51 -11.39 -15.99 9.78
N LEU A 52 -11.36 -15.58 8.50
CA LEU A 52 -11.58 -14.19 8.11
C LEU A 52 -13.00 -13.78 8.49
N ASP A 53 -13.12 -12.79 9.37
CA ASP A 53 -14.38 -12.21 9.81
C ASP A 53 -14.77 -11.01 8.94
N SER A 54 -13.83 -10.11 8.67
CA SER A 54 -14.09 -8.91 7.86
C SER A 54 -12.84 -8.34 7.18
N THR A 55 -13.07 -7.61 6.09
CA THR A 55 -12.06 -6.82 5.37
C THR A 55 -12.56 -5.38 5.24
N THR A 56 -11.74 -4.41 5.60
CA THR A 56 -12.01 -2.97 5.46
C THR A 56 -11.01 -2.37 4.48
N GLY A 57 -11.53 -1.81 3.38
CA GLY A 57 -10.74 -1.11 2.37
C GLY A 57 -10.31 0.28 2.80
N ALA A 58 -9.49 0.92 1.97
CA ALA A 58 -9.08 2.32 2.11
C ALA A 58 -9.66 3.15 0.97
N THR A 59 -10.08 4.39 1.24
CA THR A 59 -10.64 5.27 0.20
C THR A 59 -9.76 6.48 0.00
N ILE A 60 -9.33 6.73 -1.24
CA ILE A 60 -8.58 7.92 -1.62
C ILE A 60 -9.49 8.87 -2.40
N ARG A 61 -9.47 10.15 -2.03
CA ARG A 61 -10.28 11.21 -2.63
C ARG A 61 -9.45 12.00 -3.65
N PHE A 62 -9.97 12.10 -4.87
CA PHE A 62 -9.43 12.91 -5.96
C PHE A 62 -10.38 14.07 -6.27
N ASP A 63 -9.88 15.30 -6.21
CA ASP A 63 -10.65 16.52 -6.39
C ASP A 63 -10.20 17.29 -7.63
N PHE A 64 -11.10 17.40 -8.59
CA PHE A 64 -10.93 18.06 -9.88
C PHE A 64 -11.50 19.49 -9.89
N SER A 65 -11.94 20.04 -8.75
CA SER A 65 -12.67 21.33 -8.68
C SER A 65 -11.91 22.51 -9.27
N ASN A 66 -10.57 22.45 -9.27
CA ASN A 66 -9.69 23.48 -9.82
C ASN A 66 -9.27 23.20 -11.28
N THR A 67 -9.72 22.11 -11.88
CA THR A 67 -9.49 21.81 -13.30
C THR A 67 -10.28 22.77 -14.18
N VAL A 68 -9.63 23.36 -15.18
CA VAL A 68 -10.23 24.33 -16.10
C VAL A 68 -9.91 23.97 -17.55
N SER A 69 -10.78 24.38 -18.48
CA SER A 69 -10.56 24.21 -19.92
C SER A 69 -11.11 25.42 -20.68
N GLU A 70 -10.56 25.67 -21.87
CA GLU A 70 -11.10 26.67 -22.79
C GLU A 70 -12.44 26.24 -23.43
N ASN A 71 -12.67 24.93 -23.55
CA ASN A 71 -13.93 24.34 -24.00
C ASN A 71 -14.70 23.75 -22.82
N GLN A 72 -15.97 23.40 -23.03
CA GLN A 72 -16.75 22.77 -21.96
C GLN A 72 -16.13 21.42 -21.56
N LEU A 73 -15.81 21.26 -20.27
CA LEU A 73 -15.43 19.97 -19.69
C LEU A 73 -16.64 19.02 -19.70
N VAL A 74 -16.41 17.78 -20.12
CA VAL A 74 -17.46 16.74 -20.24
C VAL A 74 -17.21 15.53 -19.34
N ALA A 75 -15.97 15.30 -18.90
CA ALA A 75 -15.65 14.20 -18.00
C ALA A 75 -14.45 14.52 -17.09
N PHE A 76 -14.55 14.05 -15.85
CA PHE A 76 -13.42 13.77 -14.97
C PHE A 76 -13.34 12.26 -14.76
N GLY A 77 -12.15 11.69 -14.77
CA GLY A 77 -11.98 10.25 -14.62
C GLY A 77 -10.74 9.87 -13.81
N VAL A 78 -10.81 8.69 -13.18
CA VAL A 78 -9.65 7.97 -12.65
C VAL A 78 -9.66 6.57 -13.26
N ASP A 79 -8.60 6.26 -14.00
CA ASP A 79 -8.33 4.94 -14.58
C ASP A 79 -7.44 4.14 -13.61
N LEU A 80 -7.84 2.90 -13.33
CA LEU A 80 -7.23 1.98 -12.37
C LEU A 80 -6.20 1.02 -13.00
N SER A 81 -5.96 1.09 -14.31
CA SER A 81 -5.01 0.25 -15.07
C SER A 81 -5.24 -1.28 -15.03
N ASN A 82 -6.11 -1.78 -14.16
CA ASN A 82 -6.31 -3.20 -13.84
C ASN A 82 -7.50 -3.86 -14.55
N ASP A 83 -7.85 -3.41 -15.76
CA ASP A 83 -9.02 -3.90 -16.55
C ASP A 83 -10.40 -3.62 -15.89
N GLU A 84 -10.41 -2.84 -14.80
CA GLU A 84 -11.64 -2.29 -14.21
C GLU A 84 -12.15 -1.08 -15.01
N ALA A 85 -13.46 -0.84 -14.96
CA ALA A 85 -14.06 0.31 -15.64
C ALA A 85 -13.62 1.62 -14.98
N ASP A 86 -13.19 2.59 -15.79
CA ASP A 86 -12.90 3.95 -15.33
C ASP A 86 -14.00 4.47 -14.39
N LEU A 87 -13.58 5.05 -13.27
CA LEU A 87 -14.48 5.84 -12.44
C LEU A 87 -14.61 7.22 -13.07
N VAL A 88 -15.77 7.51 -13.67
CA VAL A 88 -16.02 8.73 -14.43
C VAL A 88 -17.21 9.49 -13.87
N ILE A 89 -17.08 10.80 -13.74
CA ILE A 89 -18.16 11.70 -13.37
C ILE A 89 -18.28 12.84 -14.39
N HIS A 90 -19.51 13.28 -14.64
CA HIS A 90 -19.74 14.49 -15.43
C HIS A 90 -19.51 15.74 -14.56
N PRO A 91 -18.89 16.82 -15.06
CA PRO A 91 -18.66 18.05 -14.28
C PRO A 91 -19.92 18.75 -13.73
N ASN A 92 -21.12 18.34 -14.17
CA ASN A 92 -22.40 18.86 -13.67
C ASN A 92 -22.92 18.07 -12.46
N GLU A 93 -22.42 16.86 -12.25
CA GLU A 93 -22.78 15.96 -11.15
C GLU A 93 -21.84 16.14 -9.96
N GLY A 94 -20.58 16.48 -10.23
CA GLY A 94 -19.58 16.83 -9.23
C GLY A 94 -18.18 16.92 -9.83
N SER A 95 -17.21 17.16 -8.94
CA SER A 95 -15.79 17.27 -9.26
C SER A 95 -14.92 16.35 -8.38
N ILE A 96 -15.54 15.49 -7.57
CA ILE A 96 -14.84 14.63 -6.61
C ILE A 96 -15.08 13.17 -6.97
N ILE A 97 -14.00 12.41 -7.11
CA ILE A 97 -14.01 10.96 -7.30
C ILE A 97 -13.38 10.32 -6.07
N ASN A 98 -14.10 9.38 -5.43
CA ASN A 98 -13.57 8.56 -4.36
C ASN A 98 -13.26 7.18 -4.92
N VAL A 99 -12.03 6.71 -4.72
CA VAL A 99 -11.57 5.40 -5.17
C VAL A 99 -11.37 4.53 -3.94
N GLU A 100 -12.11 3.43 -3.87
CA GLU A 100 -11.96 2.43 -2.81
C GLU A 100 -10.95 1.36 -3.27
N PHE A 101 -9.94 1.12 -2.43
CA PHE A 101 -8.97 0.06 -2.58
C PHE A 101 -9.31 -1.04 -1.59
N THR A 102 -9.38 -2.28 -2.08
CA THR A 102 -9.58 -3.48 -1.26
C THR A 102 -8.38 -4.42 -1.29
N GLU A 103 -7.42 -4.16 -2.17
CA GLU A 103 -6.20 -4.94 -2.34
C GLU A 103 -4.98 -4.12 -1.92
N HIS A 104 -4.07 -4.76 -1.18
CA HIS A 104 -2.79 -4.17 -0.83
C HIS A 104 -1.82 -4.24 -2.02
N GLY A 105 -0.86 -3.33 -2.07
CA GLY A 105 0.06 -3.20 -3.19
C GLY A 105 0.40 -1.76 -3.56
N ILE A 106 1.24 -1.62 -4.57
CA ILE A 106 1.47 -0.35 -5.26
C ILE A 106 0.54 -0.30 -6.46
N HIS A 107 -0.33 0.72 -6.52
CA HIS A 107 -1.34 0.90 -7.55
C HIS A 107 -0.97 2.08 -8.45
N ASP A 108 -0.93 1.84 -9.76
CA ASP A 108 -0.71 2.87 -10.77
C ASP A 108 -2.05 3.33 -11.35
N LEU A 109 -2.33 4.62 -11.20
CA LEU A 109 -3.57 5.27 -11.62
C LEU A 109 -3.29 6.35 -12.66
N VAL A 110 -4.31 6.67 -13.44
CA VAL A 110 -4.29 7.85 -14.30
C VAL A 110 -5.55 8.69 -14.05
N ALA A 111 -5.39 9.83 -13.40
CA ALA A 111 -6.43 10.84 -13.34
C ALA A 111 -6.48 11.61 -14.66
N TYR A 112 -7.67 11.91 -15.16
CA TYR A 112 -7.82 12.65 -16.41
C TYR A 112 -9.04 13.57 -16.43
N ALA A 113 -9.00 14.54 -17.35
CA ALA A 113 -10.15 15.36 -17.70
C ALA A 113 -10.27 15.47 -19.21
N GLU A 114 -11.50 15.48 -19.71
CA GLU A 114 -11.82 15.57 -21.13
C GLU A 114 -12.79 16.72 -21.41
N ASP A 115 -12.57 17.42 -22.52
CA ASP A 115 -13.46 18.47 -23.02
C ASP A 115 -14.37 17.99 -24.17
N GLU A 116 -15.35 18.82 -24.55
CA GLU A 116 -16.34 18.52 -25.60
C GLU A 116 -15.74 18.31 -27.00
N ARG A 117 -14.47 18.70 -27.21
CA ARG A 117 -13.74 18.46 -28.47
C ARG A 117 -13.01 17.11 -28.45
N GLY A 118 -13.12 16.36 -27.35
CA GLY A 118 -12.44 15.08 -27.12
C GLY A 118 -10.97 15.24 -26.74
N TYR A 119 -10.54 16.44 -26.33
CA TYR A 119 -9.18 16.64 -25.86
C TYR A 119 -9.07 16.18 -24.41
N ARG A 120 -8.18 15.20 -24.17
CA ARG A 120 -7.95 14.59 -22.86
C ARG A 120 -6.55 14.88 -22.35
N VAL A 121 -6.45 15.28 -21.08
CA VAL A 121 -5.17 15.47 -20.37
C VAL A 121 -5.12 14.49 -19.21
N HIS A 122 -3.94 13.91 -18.99
CA HIS A 122 -3.70 12.84 -18.03
C HIS A 122 -2.68 13.25 -16.97
N LEU A 123 -2.85 12.73 -15.75
CA LEU A 123 -1.94 12.84 -14.63
C LEU A 123 -1.73 11.43 -14.04
N PRO A 124 -0.55 10.82 -14.23
CA PRO A 124 -0.23 9.56 -13.56
C PRO A 124 -0.07 9.79 -12.05
N ILE A 125 -0.65 8.90 -11.25
CA ILE A 125 -0.61 8.94 -9.79
C ILE A 125 -0.33 7.52 -9.29
N VAL A 126 0.59 7.40 -8.33
CA VAL A 126 0.94 6.14 -7.69
C VAL A 126 0.40 6.15 -6.26
N ILE A 127 -0.30 5.08 -5.86
CA ILE A 127 -0.89 4.92 -4.54
C ILE A 127 -0.32 3.68 -3.84
N ARG A 128 -0.03 3.78 -2.55
CA ARG A 128 0.45 2.65 -1.73
C ARG A 128 -0.64 2.15 -0.78
N MET A 129 -0.97 0.87 -0.86
CA MET A 129 -1.87 0.20 0.08
C MET A 129 -1.08 -0.85 0.88
N ASP A 130 -0.89 -0.60 2.16
CA ASP A 130 -0.31 -1.58 3.09
C ASP A 130 -1.43 -2.54 3.58
N LEU A 131 -1.09 -3.73 4.07
CA LEU A 131 -2.04 -4.65 4.69
C LEU A 131 -1.79 -4.72 6.18
N ARG A 132 -2.85 -4.65 6.99
CA ARG A 132 -2.85 -5.01 8.41
C ARG A 132 -3.81 -6.17 8.64
N MET A 133 -3.34 -7.20 9.31
CA MET A 133 -4.13 -8.34 9.72
C MET A 133 -4.22 -8.33 11.25
N ASP A 134 -5.41 -8.21 11.80
CA ASP A 134 -5.70 -8.34 13.22
C ASP A 134 -6.35 -9.71 13.46
N TRP A 135 -5.69 -10.57 14.22
CA TRP A 135 -6.09 -11.95 14.41
C TRP A 135 -6.21 -12.27 15.89
N THR A 136 -7.26 -13.00 16.27
CA THR A 136 -7.52 -13.42 17.64
C THR A 136 -8.04 -14.84 17.73
N ASP A 137 -7.59 -15.60 18.72
CA ASP A 137 -8.10 -16.93 19.08
C ASP A 137 -8.04 -17.04 20.61
N THR A 138 -9.20 -17.22 21.24
CA THR A 138 -9.35 -17.13 22.70
C THR A 138 -9.82 -18.46 23.28
N ASP A 139 -9.49 -18.72 24.55
CA ASP A 139 -9.88 -19.92 25.27
C ASP A 139 -9.49 -21.21 24.51
N THR A 140 -8.25 -21.30 24.02
CA THR A 140 -7.77 -22.41 23.17
C THR A 140 -6.53 -23.13 23.71
N TYR A 141 -6.38 -24.40 23.33
CA TYR A 141 -5.13 -25.18 23.48
C TYR A 141 -4.41 -25.39 22.15
N ASN A 142 -5.05 -25.01 21.05
CA ASN A 142 -4.56 -25.26 19.70
C ASN A 142 -4.89 -24.03 18.85
N PRO A 143 -4.15 -22.92 19.04
CA PRO A 143 -4.32 -21.71 18.26
C PRO A 143 -4.27 -22.04 16.77
N SER A 144 -5.22 -21.53 16.00
CA SER A 144 -5.20 -21.69 14.55
C SER A 144 -4.03 -20.92 13.95
N PRO A 145 -3.43 -21.40 12.85
CA PRO A 145 -2.38 -20.64 12.18
C PRO A 145 -2.93 -19.41 11.45
N LEU A 146 -2.11 -18.36 11.33
CA LEU A 146 -2.36 -17.21 10.48
C LEU A 146 -1.53 -17.31 9.20
N ILE A 147 -2.19 -17.38 8.06
CA ILE A 147 -1.55 -17.33 6.74
C ILE A 147 -1.23 -15.87 6.42
N ILE A 148 0.01 -15.58 6.01
CA ILE A 148 0.47 -14.25 5.63
C ILE A 148 0.87 -14.32 4.16
N ASP A 149 0.10 -13.65 3.29
CA ASP A 149 0.42 -13.53 1.86
C ASP A 149 0.93 -12.10 1.54
N PRO A 150 2.25 -11.91 1.40
CA PRO A 150 2.82 -10.60 1.05
C PRO A 150 2.79 -10.28 -0.45
N ILE A 151 2.29 -11.19 -1.28
CA ILE A 151 2.29 -11.04 -2.74
C ILE A 151 1.06 -10.22 -3.13
N PRO A 152 1.23 -9.04 -3.74
CA PRO A 152 0.08 -8.23 -4.13
C PRO A 152 -0.67 -8.87 -5.30
N LEU A 153 -2.01 -8.86 -5.25
CA LEU A 153 -2.86 -9.38 -6.32
C LEU A 153 -2.77 -8.57 -7.61
N ASN A 154 -2.45 -7.29 -7.51
CA ASN A 154 -2.28 -6.39 -8.64
C ASN A 154 -0.98 -6.62 -9.46
N GLU A 155 -0.23 -7.70 -9.16
CA GLU A 155 1.06 -8.05 -9.77
C GLU A 155 2.11 -6.92 -9.71
N GLY A 156 1.92 -5.96 -8.79
CA GLY A 156 2.74 -4.78 -8.66
C GLY A 156 4.06 -5.02 -7.94
N THR A 157 4.64 -3.93 -7.43
CA THR A 157 5.88 -4.00 -6.65
C THR A 157 5.69 -4.86 -5.40
N SER A 158 6.58 -5.84 -5.15
CA SER A 158 6.52 -6.67 -3.94
C SER A 158 6.62 -5.85 -2.65
N ALA A 159 6.03 -6.37 -1.57
CA ALA A 159 6.15 -5.76 -0.25
C ALA A 159 7.62 -5.66 0.19
N ALA A 160 7.94 -4.65 1.00
CA ALA A 160 9.28 -4.43 1.53
C ALA A 160 9.56 -5.27 2.78
N SER A 161 8.56 -5.47 3.63
CA SER A 161 8.71 -6.21 4.89
C SER A 161 7.37 -6.65 5.48
N ILE A 162 7.43 -7.65 6.35
CA ILE A 162 6.34 -8.09 7.22
C ILE A 162 6.73 -7.77 8.66
N PHE A 163 5.94 -6.97 9.36
CA PHE A 163 6.06 -6.72 10.79
C PHE A 163 5.06 -7.60 11.54
N ILE A 164 5.51 -8.25 12.61
CA ILE A 164 4.68 -9.15 13.41
C ILE A 164 4.72 -8.69 14.86
N ASP A 165 3.54 -8.63 15.46
CA ASP A 165 3.33 -8.36 16.87
C ASP A 165 2.33 -9.37 17.43
N SER A 166 2.81 -10.30 18.25
CA SER A 166 1.97 -11.36 18.83
C SER A 166 2.06 -11.34 20.34
N THR A 167 0.90 -11.41 20.98
CA THR A 167 0.77 -11.61 22.43
C THR A 167 0.05 -12.92 22.71
N VAL A 168 0.51 -13.60 23.75
CA VAL A 168 -0.16 -14.78 24.31
C VAL A 168 -0.40 -14.51 25.79
N GLU A 169 -1.64 -14.64 26.22
CA GLU A 169 -2.08 -14.51 27.61
C GLU A 169 -2.48 -15.88 28.16
N ASN A 170 -2.11 -16.13 29.40
CA ASN A 170 -2.62 -17.24 30.20
C ASN A 170 -3.55 -16.65 31.28
N PRO A 171 -4.88 -16.63 31.07
CA PRO A 171 -5.80 -15.92 31.96
C PRO A 171 -5.83 -16.48 33.38
N ASN A 172 -6.13 -15.63 34.37
CA ASN A 172 -6.30 -16.08 35.77
C ASN A 172 -7.52 -17.00 35.92
N LEU A 173 -7.33 -18.21 36.45
CA LEU A 173 -8.41 -19.15 36.70
C LEU A 173 -9.01 -18.95 38.11
N ILE A 174 -9.86 -17.91 38.25
CA ILE A 174 -10.38 -17.44 39.56
C ILE A 174 -11.18 -18.50 40.35
N GLU A 175 -11.59 -19.63 39.75
CA GLU A 175 -12.49 -20.61 40.38
C GLU A 175 -12.03 -22.09 40.44
N ASN A 176 -10.83 -22.47 40.01
CA ASN A 176 -10.48 -23.90 39.92
C ASN A 176 -9.89 -24.50 41.21
N ILE A 177 -10.48 -25.60 41.70
CA ILE A 177 -9.91 -26.46 42.75
C ILE A 177 -8.70 -27.20 42.14
N GLY A 178 -7.57 -26.52 42.03
CA GLY A 178 -6.37 -27.01 41.35
C GLY A 178 -5.29 -25.96 41.08
N GLY A 179 -5.67 -24.66 41.02
CA GLY A 179 -4.79 -23.54 40.61
C GLY A 179 -4.48 -23.54 39.11
N GLY A 180 -4.17 -22.38 38.53
CA GLY A 180 -3.59 -22.32 37.19
C GLY A 180 -2.12 -22.74 37.19
N ARG A 181 -1.60 -22.95 35.99
CA ARG A 181 -0.26 -23.48 35.72
C ARG A 181 0.37 -22.74 34.56
N ASP A 182 1.69 -22.71 34.59
CA ASP A 182 2.48 -22.19 33.50
C ASP A 182 2.21 -22.97 32.20
N VAL A 183 2.18 -22.26 31.08
CA VAL A 183 2.03 -22.81 29.73
C VAL A 183 3.31 -22.54 28.96
N GLU A 184 3.88 -23.58 28.35
CA GLU A 184 5.01 -23.45 27.43
C GLU A 184 4.50 -23.32 26.00
N ILE A 185 4.96 -22.29 25.29
CA ILE A 185 4.60 -22.03 23.90
C ILE A 185 5.84 -21.82 23.03
N THR A 186 5.65 -22.01 21.72
CA THR A 186 6.62 -21.59 20.70
C THR A 186 5.92 -20.80 19.61
N TRP A 187 6.35 -19.56 19.38
CA TRP A 187 6.03 -18.87 18.13
C TRP A 187 6.89 -19.39 16.99
N ARG A 188 6.29 -19.60 15.83
CA ARG A 188 7.01 -19.95 14.59
C ARG A 188 6.47 -19.16 13.42
N LEU A 189 7.38 -18.57 12.66
CA LEU A 189 7.12 -18.14 11.29
C LEU A 189 7.75 -19.17 10.37
N VAL A 190 6.95 -19.82 9.53
CA VAL A 190 7.40 -20.82 8.56
C VAL A 190 7.06 -20.41 7.13
N ASP A 191 7.83 -20.91 6.17
CA ASP A 191 7.56 -20.75 4.74
C ASP A 191 6.66 -21.88 4.20
N GLN A 192 6.33 -21.83 2.90
CA GLN A 192 5.49 -22.86 2.24
C GLN A 192 6.12 -24.27 2.22
N GLN A 193 7.42 -24.40 2.50
CA GLN A 193 8.13 -25.67 2.58
C GLN A 193 8.20 -26.21 4.01
N GLU A 194 7.53 -25.55 4.97
CA GLU A 194 7.53 -25.86 6.40
C GLU A 194 8.89 -25.62 7.09
N ASP A 195 9.80 -24.90 6.43
CA ASP A 195 11.08 -24.51 7.02
C ASP A 195 10.87 -23.30 7.94
N ALA A 196 11.51 -23.33 9.11
CA ALA A 196 11.38 -22.25 10.09
C ALA A 196 12.19 -21.02 9.65
N CYS A 197 11.50 -19.93 9.34
CA CYS A 197 12.11 -18.64 9.08
C CYS A 197 12.57 -17.98 10.38
N GLN A 198 11.72 -17.98 11.40
CA GLN A 198 11.97 -17.42 12.73
C GLN A 198 11.19 -18.22 13.79
N ASN A 199 11.72 -18.29 15.01
CA ASN A 199 11.01 -18.89 16.14
C ASN A 199 11.36 -18.21 17.46
N ARG A 200 10.53 -18.44 18.48
CA ARG A 200 10.80 -18.05 19.86
C ARG A 200 10.01 -18.93 20.83
N ASP A 201 10.71 -19.51 21.80
CA ASP A 201 10.11 -20.24 22.92
C ASP A 201 9.84 -19.31 24.10
N GLU A 202 8.77 -19.54 24.84
CA GLU A 202 8.45 -18.78 26.05
C GLU A 202 7.57 -19.60 27.02
N VAL A 203 7.62 -19.23 28.30
CA VAL A 203 6.74 -19.76 29.34
C VAL A 203 5.82 -18.63 29.82
N VAL A 204 4.51 -18.90 29.86
CA VAL A 204 3.46 -17.96 30.25
C VAL A 204 2.87 -18.40 31.58
N SER A 205 3.24 -17.72 32.66
CA SER A 205 2.70 -18.02 34.00
C SER A 205 1.22 -17.67 34.10
N GLU A 206 0.52 -18.25 35.08
CA GLU A 206 -0.89 -17.92 35.34
C GLU A 206 -1.09 -16.41 35.55
N GLY A 207 -2.03 -15.84 34.82
CA GLY A 207 -2.38 -14.42 34.87
C GLY A 207 -1.40 -13.48 34.16
N GLU A 208 -0.41 -14.03 33.44
CA GLU A 208 0.58 -13.24 32.69
C GLU A 208 0.31 -13.21 31.19
N THR A 209 0.92 -12.20 30.54
CA THR A 209 0.94 -12.04 29.09
C THR A 209 2.38 -11.90 28.62
N VAL A 210 2.74 -12.63 27.58
CA VAL A 210 4.04 -12.54 26.91
C VAL A 210 3.86 -11.98 25.50
N ARG A 211 4.91 -11.36 24.95
CA ARG A 211 4.87 -10.69 23.64
C ARG A 211 6.11 -11.02 22.80
N TRP A 212 5.88 -11.26 21.52
CA TRP A 212 6.90 -11.37 20.49
C TRP A 212 6.68 -10.32 19.40
N GLN A 213 7.70 -9.50 19.16
CA GLN A 213 7.74 -8.54 18.07
C GLN A 213 8.93 -8.84 17.18
N THR A 214 8.70 -8.90 15.87
CA THR A 214 9.75 -9.19 14.90
C THR A 214 9.47 -8.55 13.54
N ILE A 215 10.49 -8.53 12.69
CA ILE A 215 10.40 -8.13 11.29
C ILE A 215 10.97 -9.22 10.40
N HIS A 216 10.32 -9.45 9.27
CA HIS A 216 10.71 -10.41 8.26
C HIS A 216 10.78 -9.74 6.88
N PHE A 217 11.74 -10.14 6.06
CA PHE A 217 12.04 -9.47 4.78
C PHE A 217 11.88 -10.37 3.55
N ASN A 218 11.63 -11.67 3.72
CA ASN A 218 11.20 -12.46 2.58
C ASN A 218 9.73 -12.18 2.33
N THR A 219 9.43 -11.52 1.21
CA THR A 219 8.08 -11.10 0.82
C THR A 219 7.69 -11.67 -0.54
N PHE A 220 8.46 -12.66 -1.02
CA PHE A 220 8.26 -13.28 -2.33
C PHE A 220 7.53 -14.63 -2.24
N GLU A 221 7.12 -15.03 -1.04
CA GLU A 221 6.41 -16.28 -0.78
C GLU A 221 5.41 -16.10 0.36
N ILE A 222 4.45 -17.02 0.45
CA ILE A 222 3.46 -17.09 1.51
C ILE A 222 4.13 -17.66 2.77
N HIS A 223 3.77 -17.11 3.91
CA HIS A 223 4.24 -17.56 5.22
C HIS A 223 3.07 -17.99 6.10
N GLU A 224 3.37 -18.74 7.15
CA GLU A 224 2.41 -19.12 8.17
C GLU A 224 2.99 -18.78 9.56
N LEU A 225 2.22 -18.00 10.32
CA LEU A 225 2.53 -17.67 11.71
C LEU A 225 1.75 -18.61 12.64
N ARG A 226 2.49 -19.34 13.48
CA ARG A 226 1.96 -20.34 14.40
C ARG A 226 2.32 -20.01 15.84
N VAL A 227 1.42 -20.38 16.75
CA VAL A 227 1.68 -20.49 18.18
C VAL A 227 1.47 -21.94 18.57
N ASP A 228 2.55 -22.67 18.75
CA ASP A 228 2.50 -24.05 19.18
C ASP A 228 2.36 -24.10 20.70
N TYR A 229 1.31 -24.76 21.19
CA TYR A 229 1.13 -25.08 22.61
C TYR A 229 1.93 -26.35 22.92
N ASN A 230 3.05 -26.21 23.65
CA ASN A 230 3.98 -27.32 23.87
C ASN A 230 3.60 -28.15 25.10
N GLU A 231 3.48 -27.49 26.26
CA GLU A 231 3.18 -28.11 27.55
C GLU A 231 2.31 -27.17 28.40
N GLY A 232 1.43 -27.72 29.23
CA GLY A 232 0.53 -26.93 30.07
C GLY A 232 -0.83 -27.58 30.24
N GLN A 233 -1.71 -26.93 31.02
CA GLN A 233 -3.10 -27.36 31.21
C GLN A 233 -4.11 -26.20 31.14
N ASP A 234 -3.64 -24.96 31.05
CA ASP A 234 -4.49 -23.78 31.02
C ASP A 234 -4.76 -23.37 29.56
N LEU A 235 -5.96 -22.86 29.31
CA LEU A 235 -6.33 -22.26 28.03
C LEU A 235 -5.59 -20.94 27.87
N ILE A 236 -5.22 -20.61 26.64
CA ILE A 236 -4.55 -19.36 26.32
C ILE A 236 -5.39 -18.50 25.39
N ASP A 237 -5.17 -17.20 25.47
CA ASP A 237 -5.67 -16.22 24.51
C ASP A 237 -4.51 -15.72 23.67
N VAL A 238 -4.68 -15.72 22.35
CA VAL A 238 -3.66 -15.28 21.41
C VAL A 238 -4.21 -14.11 20.61
N HIS A 239 -3.44 -13.02 20.58
CA HIS A 239 -3.71 -11.85 19.74
C HIS A 239 -2.50 -11.58 18.85
N GLN A 240 -2.74 -11.30 17.59
CA GLN A 240 -1.70 -11.03 16.60
C GLN A 240 -2.08 -9.83 15.75
N THR A 241 -1.12 -8.94 15.53
CA THR A 241 -1.18 -7.91 14.49
C THR A 241 0.00 -8.14 13.54
N VAL A 242 -0.31 -8.38 12.27
CA VAL A 242 0.68 -8.49 11.20
C VAL A 242 0.50 -7.30 10.26
N ILE A 243 1.60 -6.67 9.86
CA ILE A 243 1.59 -5.56 8.89
C ILE A 243 2.51 -5.90 7.73
N ILE A 244 1.96 -5.95 6.52
CA ILE A 244 2.70 -6.06 5.27
C ILE A 244 2.90 -4.64 4.73
N GLN A 245 4.16 -4.19 4.71
CA GLN A 245 4.51 -2.83 4.32
C GLN A 245 5.13 -2.81 2.94
N TYR A 246 4.65 -1.90 2.10
CA TYR A 246 5.19 -1.66 0.76
C TYR A 246 6.24 -0.54 0.77
N PRO A 247 7.15 -0.51 -0.23
CA PRO A 247 8.11 0.58 -0.35
C PRO A 247 7.39 1.91 -0.59
N GLN A 248 7.99 3.00 -0.11
CA GLN A 248 7.44 4.35 -0.27
C GLN A 248 7.66 4.88 -1.69
N LEU A 249 6.88 4.36 -2.64
CA LEU A 249 6.92 4.70 -4.07
C LEU A 249 5.70 5.52 -4.49
N GLU A 250 4.78 5.79 -3.58
CA GLU A 250 3.58 6.59 -3.86
C GLU A 250 3.92 8.02 -4.28
N SER A 251 2.99 8.64 -5.01
CA SER A 251 3.11 10.05 -5.41
C SER A 251 3.09 10.97 -4.19
N VAL A 252 3.72 12.14 -4.29
CA VAL A 252 3.67 13.14 -3.23
C VAL A 252 2.24 13.72 -3.16
N PRO A 253 1.58 13.74 -1.99
CA PRO A 253 0.27 14.36 -1.83
C PRO A 253 0.26 15.84 -2.25
N ASN A 254 -0.89 16.29 -2.76
CA ASN A 254 -1.12 17.67 -3.17
C ASN A 254 -2.48 18.16 -2.65
N PRO A 255 -2.58 18.48 -1.35
CA PRO A 255 -3.83 18.95 -0.75
C PRO A 255 -4.24 20.32 -1.30
N GLU A 256 -5.52 20.66 -1.17
CA GLU A 256 -6.01 22.02 -1.44
C GLU A 256 -5.58 22.95 -0.28
N TYR A 257 -5.07 24.15 -0.59
CA TYR A 257 -4.58 25.15 0.38
C TYR A 257 -5.62 26.23 0.69
#